data_AF-A0A7C7GEG9-F1
#
_entry.id   AF-A0A7C7GEG9-F1
#
_cell.length_a   1.000
_cell.length_b   1.000
_cell.length_c   1.000
_cell.angle_alpha   90.00
_cell.angle_beta   90.00
_cell.angle_gamma   90.00
#
_symmetry.space_group_name_H-M   'P 1'
#
loop_
_entity.id
_entity.type
_entity.pdbx_description
1 polymer ?
#
loop_
_entity_poly.entity_id
_entity_poly.type
_entity_poly.pdbx_seq_one_letter_code
_entity_poly.pdbx_strand_id
1 'polypeptide(L)'
;MTSTLKSFGKQALIYGTGNVLARLVTFLLLPLLTNVLSVEEYGMVALIYVFLGFMNIVYHYGIDSAFMRFAGEIEDPTELRKRFSTAFWLSVVTSTALSLIIASLA
;
A
#
# COMPACT_ATOMS: atom_id res chain seq x y z
N MET A 1 26.24 -16.12 -10.31
CA MET A 1 26.00 -15.81 -8.87
C MET A 1 26.29 -14.36 -8.52
N THR A 2 27.45 -13.78 -8.87
CA THR A 2 27.77 -12.37 -8.58
C THR A 2 26.84 -11.36 -9.27
N SER A 3 26.36 -11.66 -10.48
CA SER A 3 25.39 -10.84 -11.22
C SER A 3 24.02 -10.76 -10.54
N THR A 4 23.51 -11.89 -10.03
CA THR A 4 22.23 -11.98 -9.31
C THR A 4 22.26 -11.21 -7.98
N LEU A 5 23.37 -11.30 -7.24
CA LEU A 5 23.53 -10.55 -6.00
C LEU A 5 23.58 -9.04 -6.26
N LYS A 6 24.25 -8.63 -7.35
CA LYS A 6 24.29 -7.23 -7.78
C LYS A 6 22.93 -6.71 -8.22
N SER A 7 22.14 -7.50 -8.97
CA SER A 7 20.79 -7.10 -9.37
C SER A 7 19.84 -7.02 -8.19
N PHE A 8 19.92 -7.98 -7.24
CA PHE A 8 19.15 -7.95 -6.00
C PHE A 8 19.48 -6.71 -5.16
N GLY A 9 20.77 -6.42 -4.94
CA GLY A 9 21.19 -5.22 -4.20
C GLY A 9 20.69 -3.92 -4.83
N LYS A 10 20.69 -3.83 -6.17
CA LYS A 10 20.14 -2.68 -6.89
C LYS A 10 18.64 -2.53 -6.66
N GLN A 11 17.86 -3.62 -6.75
CA GLN A 11 16.43 -3.58 -6.48
C GLN A 11 16.14 -3.21 -5.01
N ALA A 12 16.85 -3.84 -4.07
CA ALA A 12 16.72 -3.55 -2.65
C ALA A 12 17.01 -2.08 -2.32
N LEU A 13 18.02 -1.48 -2.96
CA LEU A 13 18.30 -0.05 -2.80
C LEU A 13 17.17 0.81 -3.38
N ILE A 14 16.68 0.52 -4.60
CA ILE A 14 15.61 1.31 -5.22
C ILE A 14 14.33 1.26 -4.38
N TYR A 15 13.86 0.05 -4.05
CA TYR A 15 12.64 -0.12 -3.24
C TYR A 15 12.84 0.36 -1.80
N GLY A 16 14.01 0.11 -1.21
CA GLY A 16 14.36 0.53 0.16
C GLY A 16 14.41 2.04 0.29
N THR A 17 15.10 2.74 -0.62
CA THR A 17 15.14 4.20 -0.65
C THR A 17 13.76 4.79 -0.86
N GLY A 18 12.94 4.23 -1.76
CA GLY A 18 11.56 4.68 -1.94
C GLY A 18 10.73 4.59 -0.65
N ASN A 19 10.83 3.46 0.07
CA ASN A 19 10.11 3.27 1.33
C ASN A 19 10.62 4.20 2.45
N VAL A 20 11.93 4.42 2.55
CA VAL A 20 12.51 5.36 3.51
C VAL A 20 12.06 6.79 3.21
N LEU A 21 12.11 7.22 1.95
CA LEU A 21 11.66 8.55 1.54
C LEU A 21 10.18 8.77 1.85
N ALA A 22 9.33 7.78 1.59
CA ALA A 22 7.91 7.84 1.95
C ALA A 22 7.71 8.04 3.46
N ARG A 23 8.44 7.28 4.29
CA ARG A 23 8.39 7.42 5.76
C ARG A 23 8.98 8.73 6.26
N LEU A 24 9.99 9.27 5.57
CA LEU A 24 10.59 10.56 5.91
C LEU A 24 9.59 11.69 5.79
N VAL A 25 8.64 11.63 4.84
CA VAL A 25 7.56 12.64 4.76
C VAL A 25 6.74 12.65 6.05
N THR A 26 6.28 11.48 6.52
CA THR A 26 5.54 11.38 7.79
C THR A 26 6.40 11.81 8.98
N PHE A 27 7.70 11.50 8.98
CA PHE A 27 8.62 11.94 10.02
C PHE A 27 8.82 13.45 10.04
N LEU A 28 8.92 14.11 8.88
CA LEU A 28 9.04 15.56 8.81
C LEU A 28 7.74 16.29 9.21
N LEU A 29 6.60 15.60 9.13
CA LEU A 29 5.34 16.11 9.65
C LEU A 29 5.25 16.04 11.18
N LEU A 30 6.06 15.23 11.87
CA LEU A 30 6.00 15.12 13.33
C LEU A 30 6.14 16.48 14.04
N PRO A 31 7.19 17.29 13.79
CA PRO A 31 7.30 18.61 14.43
C PRO A 31 6.10 19.50 14.14
N LEU A 32 5.55 19.46 12.93
CA LEU A 32 4.35 20.23 12.60
C LEU A 32 3.14 19.74 13.41
N LEU A 33 2.89 18.43 13.40
CA LEU A 33 1.76 17.80 14.07
C LEU A 33 1.82 18.00 15.60
N THR A 34 2.99 17.86 16.22
CA THR A 34 3.12 17.97 17.68
C THR A 34 3.16 19.40 18.20
N ASN A 35 3.49 20.39 17.37
CA ASN A 35 3.41 21.81 17.76
C ASN A 35 2.03 22.41 17.50
N VAL A 36 1.27 21.89 16.52
CA VAL A 36 -0.03 22.44 16.13
C VAL A 36 -1.19 21.74 16.84
N LEU A 37 -1.11 20.42 17.03
CA LEU A 37 -2.20 19.63 17.62
C LEU A 37 -2.06 19.53 19.14
N SER A 38 -3.20 19.52 19.82
CA SER A 38 -3.27 19.09 21.21
C SER A 38 -2.94 17.60 21.36
N VAL A 39 -2.67 17.18 22.60
CA VAL A 39 -2.42 15.76 22.92
C VAL A 39 -3.60 14.87 22.53
N GLU A 40 -4.83 15.34 22.73
CA GLU A 40 -6.05 14.61 22.40
C GLU A 40 -6.22 14.43 20.89
N GLU A 41 -6.04 15.51 20.12
CA GLU A 41 -6.11 15.47 18.65
C GLU A 41 -5.01 14.59 18.05
N TYR A 42 -3.79 14.69 18.57
CA TYR A 42 -2.70 13.81 18.15
C TYR A 42 -3.00 12.34 18.49
N GLY A 43 -3.59 12.07 19.66
CA GLY A 43 -4.05 10.73 20.05
C GLY A 43 -5.08 10.16 19.08
N MET A 44 -6.05 10.97 18.65
CA MET A 44 -7.03 10.57 17.63
C MET A 44 -6.37 10.26 16.28
N VAL A 45 -5.44 11.11 15.83
CA VAL A 45 -4.67 10.87 14.60
C VAL A 45 -3.89 9.55 14.69
N ALA A 46 -3.23 9.29 15.82
CA ALA A 46 -2.48 8.05 16.03
C ALA A 46 -3.40 6.81 15.96
N LEU A 47 -4.58 6.87 16.58
CA LEU A 47 -5.58 5.79 16.50
C LEU A 47 -6.07 5.56 15.06
N ILE A 48 -6.32 6.63 14.29
CA ILE A 48 -6.68 6.52 12.88
C ILE A 48 -5.56 5.82 12.10
N TYR A 49 -4.28 6.16 12.30
CA TYR A 49 -3.17 5.51 11.61
C TYR A 49 -3.05 4.02 11.97
N VAL A 50 -3.26 3.64 13.24
CA VAL A 50 -3.28 2.23 13.65
C VAL A 50 -4.40 1.50 12.92
N PHE A 51 -5.61 2.06 12.92
CA PHE A 51 -6.76 1.48 12.21
C PHE A 51 -6.50 1.36 10.71
N LEU A 52 -5.96 2.39 10.06
CA LEU A 52 -5.58 2.37 8.65
C LEU A 52 -4.52 1.30 8.36
N GLY A 53 -3.56 1.07 9.27
CA GLY A 53 -2.58 0.00 9.15
C GLY A 53 -3.22 -1.40 9.09
N PHE A 54 -4.18 -1.67 9.99
CA PHE A 54 -4.95 -2.92 9.96
C PHE A 54 -5.84 -3.01 8.72
N MET A 55 -6.54 -1.92 8.38
CA MET A 55 -7.39 -1.88 7.19
C MET A 55 -6.59 -2.10 5.91
N ASN A 56 -5.35 -1.63 5.81
CA ASN A 56 -4.52 -1.85 4.63
C ASN A 56 -4.39 -3.35 4.31
N ILE A 57 -4.17 -4.19 5.32
CA ILE A 57 -4.09 -5.65 5.19
C ILE A 57 -5.41 -6.22 4.63
N VAL A 58 -6.54 -5.78 5.18
CA VAL A 58 -7.88 -6.24 4.77
C VAL A 58 -8.22 -5.78 3.35
N TYR A 59 -7.99 -4.51 3.03
CA TYR A 59 -8.32 -3.90 1.73
C TYR A 59 -7.43 -4.41 0.60
N HIS A 60 -6.14 -4.71 0.86
CA HIS A 60 -5.25 -5.26 -0.17
C HIS A 60 -5.43 -6.77 -0.35
N TYR A 61 -5.69 -7.53 0.72
CA TYR A 61 -5.85 -9.00 0.72
C TYR A 61 -4.83 -9.80 -0.12
N GLY A 62 -3.66 -9.21 -0.42
CA GLY A 62 -2.61 -9.78 -1.25
C GLY A 62 -2.83 -9.74 -2.77
N ILE A 63 -3.80 -8.97 -3.28
CA ILE A 63 -4.08 -8.91 -4.74
C ILE A 63 -2.91 -8.34 -5.55
N ASP A 64 -2.19 -7.38 -4.99
CA ASP A 64 -0.99 -6.79 -5.58
C ASP A 64 0.11 -7.84 -5.78
N SER A 65 0.37 -8.64 -4.75
CA SER A 65 1.36 -9.72 -4.76
C SER A 65 0.94 -10.85 -5.70
N ALA A 66 -0.34 -11.23 -5.68
CA ALA A 66 -0.88 -12.22 -6.61
C ALA A 66 -0.77 -11.74 -8.05
N PHE A 67 -1.14 -10.48 -8.33
CA PHE A 67 -1.02 -9.90 -9.65
C PHE A 67 0.42 -9.90 -10.14
N MET A 68 1.39 -9.40 -9.37
CA MET A 68 2.80 -9.38 -9.79
C MET A 68 3.37 -10.77 -10.05
N ARG A 69 2.97 -11.77 -9.25
CA ARG A 69 3.37 -13.17 -9.46
C ARG A 69 2.89 -13.70 -10.81
N PHE A 70 1.61 -13.53 -11.13
CA PHE A 70 1.03 -14.07 -12.38
C PHE A 70 1.25 -13.17 -13.60
N ALA A 71 1.50 -11.87 -13.41
CA ALA A 71 1.76 -10.94 -14.49
C ALA A 71 3.06 -11.26 -15.23
N GLY A 72 4.07 -11.78 -14.52
CA GLY A 72 5.36 -12.18 -15.12
C GLY A 72 5.29 -13.38 -16.06
N GLU A 73 4.18 -14.13 -16.04
CA GLU A 73 3.96 -15.33 -16.87
C GLU A 73 3.20 -15.01 -18.18
N ILE A 74 2.76 -13.76 -18.38
CA ILE A 74 1.91 -13.35 -19.50
C ILE A 74 2.76 -12.63 -20.55
N GLU A 75 2.95 -13.26 -21.69
CA GLU A 75 3.71 -12.67 -22.82
C GLU A 75 2.85 -11.73 -23.68
N ASP A 76 1.55 -12.00 -23.82
CA ASP A 76 0.63 -11.17 -24.61
C ASP A 76 0.25 -9.89 -23.83
N PRO A 77 0.60 -8.70 -24.34
CA PRO A 77 0.25 -7.42 -23.71
C PRO A 77 -1.26 -7.21 -23.57
N THR A 78 -2.07 -7.79 -24.47
CA THR A 78 -3.53 -7.68 -24.46
C THR A 78 -4.13 -8.42 -23.28
N GLU A 79 -3.70 -9.67 -23.08
CA GLU A 79 -4.10 -10.47 -21.92
C GLU A 79 -3.57 -9.90 -20.60
N LEU A 80 -2.36 -9.34 -20.58
CA LEU A 80 -1.83 -8.65 -19.39
C LEU A 80 -2.72 -7.46 -18.99
N ARG A 81 -3.10 -6.63 -19.97
CA ARG A 81 -4.00 -5.48 -19.74
C ARG A 81 -5.37 -5.93 -19.24
N LYS A 82 -5.90 -7.03 -19.78
CA LYS A 82 -7.19 -7.60 -19.38
C LYS A 82 -7.14 -8.09 -17.92
N ARG A 83 -6.11 -8.86 -17.55
CA ARG A 83 -5.95 -9.33 -16.16
C ARG A 83 -5.70 -8.20 -15.17
N PHE A 84 -4.92 -7.19 -15.56
CA PHE A 84 -4.75 -5.98 -14.76
C PHE A 84 -6.09 -5.27 -14.54
N SER A 85 -6.86 -5.06 -15.60
CA SER A 85 -8.18 -4.44 -15.51
C SER A 85 -9.12 -5.23 -14.60
N THR A 86 -9.12 -6.56 -14.68
CA THR A 86 -9.92 -7.41 -13.79
C THR A 86 -9.47 -7.29 -12.33
N ALA A 87 -8.17 -7.37 -12.06
CA ALA A 87 -7.63 -7.24 -10.70
C ALA A 87 -7.93 -5.85 -10.11
N PHE A 88 -7.80 -4.80 -10.92
CA PHE A 88 -8.13 -3.44 -10.56
C PHE A 88 -9.62 -3.28 -10.20
N TRP A 89 -10.52 -3.71 -11.09
CA TRP A 89 -11.96 -3.63 -10.82
C TRP A 89 -12.39 -4.48 -9.63
N LEU A 90 -11.79 -5.66 -9.46
CA LEU A 90 -12.03 -6.49 -8.29
C LEU A 90 -11.64 -5.73 -7.01
N SER A 91 -10.43 -5.15 -6.97
CA SER A 91 -9.97 -4.34 -5.83
C SER A 91 -10.89 -3.15 -5.54
N VAL A 92 -11.34 -2.43 -6.59
CA VAL A 92 -12.27 -1.30 -6.44
C VAL A 92 -13.62 -1.76 -5.88
N VAL A 93 -14.19 -2.83 -6.43
CA VAL A 93 -15.49 -3.36 -5.98
C VAL A 93 -15.42 -3.87 -4.54
N THR A 94 -14.40 -4.67 -4.20
CA THR A 94 -14.25 -5.20 -2.84
C THR A 94 -14.00 -4.10 -1.83
N SER A 95 -13.16 -3.11 -2.17
CA SER A 95 -12.88 -1.96 -1.30
C SER A 95 -14.13 -1.11 -1.08
N THR A 96 -14.89 -0.85 -2.14
CA THR A 96 -16.13 -0.07 -2.07
C THR A 96 -17.18 -0.81 -1.25
N ALA A 97 -17.38 -2.11 -1.51
CA ALA A 97 -18.32 -2.93 -0.76
C ALA A 97 -17.97 -2.98 0.73
N LEU A 98 -16.69 -3.20 1.06
CA LEU A 98 -16.22 -3.20 2.44
C LEU A 98 -16.42 -1.83 3.11
N SER A 99 -16.15 -0.73 2.40
CA SER A 99 -16.40 0.63 2.89
C SER A 99 -17.87 0.87 3.20
N LEU A 100 -18.77 0.42 2.31
CA LEU A 100 -20.22 0.53 2.50
C LEU A 100 -20.71 -0.29 3.69
N ILE A 101 -20.17 -1.50 3.89
CA ILE A 101 -20.49 -2.34 5.05
C ILE A 101 -20.06 -1.62 6.34
N ILE A 102 -18.83 -1.13 6.41
CA ILE A 102 -18.32 -0.40 7.58
C ILE A 102 -19.18 0.85 7.84
N ALA A 103 -19.53 1.61 6.80
CA ALA A 103 -20.37 2.80 6.93
C ALA A 103 -21.80 2.48 7.41
N SER A 104 -22.33 1.30 7.07
CA SER A 104 -23.66 0.87 7.55
C SER A 104 -23.68 0.42 9.02
N LEU A 105 -22.51 0.13 9.59
CA LEU A 105 -22.36 -0.29 10.99
C LEU A 105 -22.08 0.89 11.95
N ALA A 106 -21.80 2.08 11.40
CA ALA A 106 -21.54 3.32 12.13
C ALA A 106 -22.83 4.13 12.31
#